data_AF-A0A8T3LXM8-F1
#
_entry.id   AF-A0A8T3LXM8-F1
#
_cell.length_a   1.000
_cell.length_b   1.000
_cell.length_c   1.000
_cell.angle_alpha   90.00
_cell.angle_beta   90.00
_cell.angle_gamma   90.00
#
_symmetry.space_group_name_H-M   'P 1'
#
loop_
_entity.id
_entity.type
_entity.pdbx_description
1 polymer ?
#
loop_
_entity_poly.entity_id
_entity_poly.type
_entity_poly.pdbx_seq_one_letter_code
_entity_poly.pdbx_strand_id
1 'polypeptide(L)' 'MPASLTDTPLGRTIADTATDIWNDSCALDELEYAVAFGAVGATANPTIVVDNWKKEPARWI' A
#
# COMPACT_ATOMS: atom_id res chain seq x y z
N MET A 1 24.08 -2.33 8.07
CA MET A 1 22.72 -2.75 8.47
C MET A 1 21.75 -2.00 7.56
N PRO A 2 20.76 -2.65 6.92
CA PRO A 2 19.71 -1.90 6.24
C PRO A 2 19.02 -1.00 7.28
N ALA A 3 18.65 0.21 6.88
CA ALA A 3 17.91 1.13 7.75
C ALA A 3 16.64 0.42 8.24
N SER A 4 16.34 0.52 9.54
CA SER A 4 15.07 -0.01 10.05
C SER A 4 13.92 0.81 9.46
N LEU A 5 12.73 0.22 9.34
CA LEU A 5 11.55 0.93 8.82
C LEU A 5 11.31 2.24 9.60
N THR A 6 11.51 2.19 10.92
CA THR A 6 11.49 3.32 11.87
C THR A 6 12.51 4.42 11.59
N ASP A 7 13.62 4.13 10.90
CA ASP A 7 14.62 5.14 10.56
C ASP A 7 14.23 5.98 9.33
N THR A 8 13.23 5.54 8.56
CA THR A 8 12.74 6.24 7.35
C THR A 8 11.77 7.38 7.70
N PRO A 9 11.62 8.41 6.83
CA PRO A 9 10.63 9.47 7.06
C PRO A 9 9.21 8.93 7.29
N LEU A 10 8.81 7.92 6.52
CA LEU A 10 7.50 7.29 6.68
C LEU A 10 7.38 6.54 8.01
N GLY A 11 8.41 5.78 8.39
CA GLY A 11 8.44 5.08 9.68
C GLY A 11 8.37 6.02 10.88
N ARG A 12 9.04 7.18 10.82
CA ARG A 12 8.95 8.21 11.87
C ARG A 12 7.55 8.79 11.97
N THR A 13 6.89 9.08 10.84
CA THR A 13 5.50 9.58 10.86
C THR A 13 4.57 8.62 11.61
N ILE A 14 4.69 7.32 11.38
CA ILE A 14 3.85 6.30 12.04
C ILE A 14 4.24 6.17 13.52
N ALA A 15 5.54 6.19 13.83
CA ALA A 15 6.04 5.99 15.18
C ALA A 15 5.74 7.17 16.11
N ASP A 16 5.82 8.40 15.59
CA ASP A 16 5.77 9.63 16.37
C ASP A 16 4.41 10.33 16.33
N THR A 17 3.47 9.85 15.52
CA THR A 17 2.13 10.47 15.37
C THR A 17 1.03 9.41 15.31
N ALA A 18 -0.22 9.82 15.56
CA ALA A 18 -1.40 8.95 15.39
C ALA A 18 -1.80 8.83 13.91
N THR A 19 -0.88 8.33 13.07
CA THR A 19 -1.06 8.21 11.62
C THR A 19 -0.94 6.75 11.19
N ASP A 20 -1.97 6.26 10.50
CA ASP A 20 -1.98 4.95 9.87
C ASP A 20 -1.58 5.03 8.39
N ILE A 21 -0.82 4.06 7.88
CA ILE A 21 -0.58 3.93 6.44
C ILE A 21 -1.75 3.23 5.76
N TRP A 22 -2.23 3.81 4.67
CA TRP A 22 -3.14 3.19 3.73
C TRP A 22 -2.53 3.16 2.33
N ASN A 23 -2.70 2.04 1.62
CA ASN A 23 -2.28 1.91 0.23
C ASN A 23 -3.31 2.52 -0.71
N ASP A 24 -2.93 3.46 -1.58
CA ASP A 24 -3.84 4.04 -2.57
C ASP A 24 -3.91 3.21 -3.86
N SER A 25 -4.18 1.93 -3.70
CA SER A 25 -4.36 0.96 -4.78
C SER A 25 -5.01 -0.32 -4.26
N CYS A 26 -5.70 -1.03 -5.15
CA CYS A 26 -6.27 -2.36 -4.90
C CYS A 26 -5.56 -3.50 -5.67
N ALA A 27 -4.35 -3.27 -6.19
CA ALA A 27 -3.56 -4.30 -6.86
C ALA A 27 -2.96 -5.25 -5.82
N LEU A 28 -3.06 -6.56 -6.03
CA LEU A 28 -2.73 -7.54 -4.98
C LEU A 28 -1.25 -7.56 -4.60
N ASP A 29 -0.35 -7.40 -5.57
CA ASP A 29 1.09 -7.30 -5.36
C ASP A 29 1.47 -6.02 -4.59
N GLU A 30 0.86 -4.90 -4.93
CA GLU A 30 1.04 -3.63 -4.23
C GLU A 30 0.47 -3.70 -2.80
N LEU A 31 -0.65 -4.40 -2.59
CA LEU A 31 -1.22 -4.64 -1.26
C LEU A 31 -0.34 -5.55 -0.41
N GLU A 32 0.19 -6.63 -0.97
CA GLU A 32 1.12 -7.53 -0.28
C GLU A 32 2.36 -6.77 0.19
N TYR A 33 2.94 -5.95 -0.69
CA TYR A 33 4.05 -5.07 -0.34
C TYR A 33 3.67 -4.07 0.75
N ALA A 34 2.54 -3.37 0.60
CA ALA A 34 2.11 -2.35 1.54
C ALA A 34 1.88 -2.90 2.94
N VAL A 35 1.22 -4.06 3.06
CA VAL A 35 0.99 -4.74 4.35
C VAL A 35 2.31 -5.17 4.98
N ALA A 36 3.28 -5.66 4.20
CA ALA A 36 4.62 -5.98 4.70
C ALA A 36 5.36 -4.75 5.26
N PHE A 37 4.99 -3.55 4.80
CA PHE A 37 5.49 -2.26 5.28
C PHE A 37 4.61 -1.60 6.36
N GLY A 38 3.61 -2.30 6.87
CA GLY A 38 2.76 -1.84 7.98
C GLY A 38 1.51 -1.06 7.56
N ALA A 39 1.10 -1.13 6.29
CA ALA A 39 -0.20 -0.61 5.89
C ALA A 39 -1.33 -1.40 6.55
N VAL A 40 -2.33 -0.68 7.05
CA VAL A 40 -3.50 -1.24 7.76
C VAL A 40 -4.78 -1.17 6.94
N GLY A 41 -4.72 -0.57 5.75
CA GLY A 41 -5.86 -0.40 4.87
C GLY A 41 -5.44 -0.07 3.45
N ALA A 42 -6.45 0.01 2.58
CA ALA A 42 -6.27 0.40 1.19
C ALA A 42 -7.51 1.11 0.66
N THR A 43 -7.33 1.93 -0.37
CA THR A 43 -8.41 2.62 -1.08
C THR A 43 -8.53 2.13 -2.52
N ALA A 44 -9.74 2.23 -3.04
CA ALA A 44 -10.05 2.03 -4.43
C ALA A 44 -11.00 3.13 -4.90
N ASN A 45 -10.86 3.51 -6.16
CA ASN A 45 -11.79 4.37 -6.86
C ASN A 45 -11.94 3.85 -8.31
N PRO A 46 -12.91 4.33 -9.10
CA PRO A 46 -13.14 3.81 -10.45
C PRO A 46 -11.90 3.83 -11.35
N THR A 47 -11.05 4.85 -11.25
CA THR A 47 -9.81 4.94 -12.03
C THR A 47 -8.83 3.86 -11.60
N ILE A 48 -8.57 3.71 -10.29
CA ILE A 48 -7.68 2.68 -9.74
C ILE A 48 -8.16 1.28 -10.17
N VAL A 49 -9.45 1.01 -10.08
CA VAL A 49 -10.03 -0.29 -10.44
C VAL A 49 -9.82 -0.58 -11.92
N VAL A 50 -10.08 0.39 -12.80
CA VAL A 50 -9.89 0.23 -14.25
C VAL A 50 -8.42 0.00 -14.59
N ASP A 51 -7.51 0.71 -13.95
CA ASP A 51 -6.08 0.56 -14.20
C ASP A 51 -5.55 -0.79 -13.70
N ASN A 52 -5.97 -1.24 -12.52
CA ASN A 52 -5.60 -2.55 -11.97
C ASN A 52 -6.21 -3.71 -12.76
N TRP A 53 -7.44 -3.56 -13.28
CA TRP A 53 -8.05 -4.53 -14.18
C TRP A 53 -7.26 -4.65 -15.50
N LYS A 54 -6.83 -3.53 -16.08
CA LYS A 54 -6.01 -3.52 -17.32
C LYS A 54 -4.66 -4.21 -17.15
N LYS A 55 -4.04 -4.12 -15.96
CA LYS A 55 -2.76 -4.79 -15.65
C LYS A 55 -2.90 -6.32 -15.65
N GLU A 56 -3.97 -6.85 -15.08
CA GLU A 56 -4.17 -8.30 -14.90
C GLU A 56 -5.60 -8.74 -15.20
N PRO A 57 -6.09 -8.61 -16.44
CA PRO A 57 -7.51 -8.82 -16.75
C PRO A 57 -7.95 -10.25 -16.44
N ALA A 58 -7.13 -11.26 -16.73
CA ALA A 58 -7.45 -12.67 -16.50
C ALA A 58 -7.74 -13.01 -15.03
N ARG A 59 -7.29 -12.20 -14.07
CA ARG A 59 -7.56 -12.42 -12.65
C ARG A 59 -8.96 -11.97 -12.23
N TRP A 60 -9.58 -11.07 -13.01
CA TRP A 60 -10.77 -10.33 -12.63
C TRP A 60 -11.95 -10.55 -13.59
N ILE A 61 -11.82 -11.49 -14.53
CA ILE A 61 -12.88 -11.91 -15.47
C ILE A 61 -13.42 -13.27 -15.05
#